data_AF-A0A392QXV7-F1
#
_entry.id   AF-A0A392QXV7-F1
#
_cell.length_a   1.000
_cell.length_b   1.000
_cell.length_c   1.000
_cell.angle_alpha   90.00
_cell.angle_beta   90.00
_cell.angle_gamma   90.00
#
_symmetry.space_group_name_H-M   'P 1'
#
loop_
_entity.id
_entity.type
_entity.pdbx_description
1 polymer ?
#
loop_
_entity_poly.entity_id
_entity_poly.type
_entity_poly.pdbx_seq_one_letter_code
_entity_poly.pdbx_strand_id
1 'polypeptide(L)' 'MTALSAQVCKICAENVGKTYNGEPFIACHVCAFPVCRLCYEYERKEGDRSCPQCKTRYKRHKGK' A
#
# COMPACT_ATOMS: atom_id res chain seq x y z
N MET A 1 17.49 1.15 20.68
CA MET A 1 17.31 1.08 19.22
C MET A 1 15.85 0.77 18.91
N THR A 2 14.98 1.78 18.98
CA THR A 2 13.56 1.61 18.67
C THR A 2 13.43 1.61 17.15
N ALA A 3 13.39 0.42 16.56
CA ALA A 3 12.99 0.25 15.17
C ALA A 3 11.60 0.85 15.02
N LEU A 4 11.51 2.05 14.45
CA LEU A 4 10.27 2.61 13.91
C LEU A 4 9.76 1.56 12.95
N SER A 5 8.74 0.80 13.36
CA SER A 5 8.12 -0.30 12.64
C SER A 5 8.00 0.03 11.15
N ALA A 6 8.99 -0.40 10.37
CA ALA A 6 8.96 -0.26 8.93
C ALA A 6 7.84 -1.17 8.47
N GLN A 7 6.72 -0.58 8.01
CA GLN A 7 5.67 -1.38 7.41
C GLN A 7 6.25 -2.02 6.15
N VAL A 8 6.31 -3.35 6.17
CA VAL A 8 6.79 -4.16 5.06
C VAL A 8 5.61 -4.55 4.19
N CYS A 9 5.75 -4.34 2.88
CA CYS A 9 4.78 -4.67 1.86
C CYS A 9 4.54 -6.17 1.90
N LYS A 10 3.30 -6.59 2.13
CA LYS A 10 2.96 -8.01 2.21
C LYS A 10 2.79 -8.68 0.85
N ILE A 11 3.01 -7.94 -0.24
CA ILE A 11 2.99 -8.45 -1.62
C ILE A 11 4.42 -8.81 -2.08
N CYS A 12 5.36 -7.85 -1.98
CA CYS A 12 6.75 -8.04 -2.42
C CYS A 12 7.75 -8.25 -1.28
N ALA A 13 7.30 -8.27 -0.02
CA ALA A 13 8.14 -8.35 1.18
C ALA A 13 9.18 -7.21 1.34
N GLU A 14 9.03 -6.12 0.60
CA GLU A 14 9.92 -4.95 0.62
C GLU A 14 9.33 -3.81 1.48
N ASN A 15 10.12 -2.82 1.85
CA ASN A 15 9.62 -1.65 2.60
C ASN A 15 8.49 -0.93 1.83
N VAL A 16 7.35 -0.66 2.49
CA VAL A 16 6.22 0.10 1.91
C VAL A 16 6.66 1.51 1.49
N GLY A 17 7.70 2.02 2.15
CA GLY A 17 8.18 3.38 1.98
C GLY A 17 7.30 4.39 2.68
N LYS A 18 7.78 5.63 2.76
CA LYS A 18 7.01 6.78 3.25
C LYS A 18 6.58 7.63 2.07
N THR A 19 5.41 8.26 2.19
CA THR A 19 4.97 9.31 1.27
C THR A 19 5.90 10.53 1.37
N TYR A 20 5.78 11.48 0.44
CA TYR A 20 6.53 12.74 0.44
C TYR A 20 6.44 13.49 1.78
N ASN A 21 5.32 13.36 2.48
CA ASN A 21 5.09 13.99 3.79
C ASN A 21 5.71 13.21 4.97
N GLY A 22 6.40 12.09 4.71
CA GLY A 22 6.94 11.22 5.75
C GLY A 22 5.92 10.26 6.38
N GLU A 23 4.66 10.30 5.94
CA GLU A 23 3.58 9.43 6.42
C GLU A 23 3.57 8.07 5.69
N PRO A 24 3.18 6.97 6.34
CA PRO A 24 3.06 5.66 5.69
C PRO A 24 2.02 5.70 4.57
N PHE A 25 2.35 5.10 3.42
CA PHE A 25 1.40 5.00 2.31
C PHE A 25 0.31 3.97 2.62
N ILE A 26 -0.95 4.40 2.64
CA ILE A 26 -2.11 3.54 2.91
C ILE A 26 -2.82 3.22 1.59
N ALA A 27 -2.56 2.03 1.04
CA ALA A 27 -3.22 1.55 -0.18
C ALA A 27 -4.70 1.22 0.03
N CYS A 28 -5.03 0.59 1.17
CA CYS A 28 -6.40 0.24 1.53
C CYS A 28 -6.84 1.01 2.77
N HIS A 29 -7.81 1.91 2.62
CA HIS A 29 -8.35 2.69 3.74
C HIS A 29 -9.22 1.88 4.71
N VAL A 30 -9.53 0.62 4.42
CA VAL A 30 -10.39 -0.23 5.26
C VAL A 30 -9.58 -1.00 6.29
N CYS A 31 -8.61 -1.79 5.83
CA CYS A 31 -7.78 -2.63 6.72
C CYS A 31 -6.35 -2.10 6.88
N ALA A 32 -6.02 -0.97 6.27
CA ALA A 32 -4.66 -0.40 6.25
C ALA A 32 -3.60 -1.42 5.82
N PHE A 33 -3.96 -2.34 4.92
CA PHE A 33 -3.05 -3.42 4.51
C PHE A 33 -1.76 -2.83 3.93
N PRO A 34 -0.58 -3.23 4.45
CA PRO A 34 0.69 -2.65 4.06
C PRO A 34 1.05 -3.11 2.64
N VAL A 35 0.96 -2.17 1.70
CA VAL A 35 1.28 -2.38 0.29
C VAL A 35 2.09 -1.20 -0.20
N CYS A 36 3.26 -1.46 -0.78
CA CYS A 36 4.09 -0.40 -1.36
C CYS A 36 3.38 0.24 -2.55
N ARG A 37 3.76 1.48 -2.87
CA ARG A 37 3.15 2.24 -3.97
C ARG A 37 3.24 1.50 -5.31
N LEU A 38 4.38 0.84 -5.58
CA LEU A 38 4.61 0.05 -6.79
C LEU A 38 3.63 -1.12 -6.89
N CYS A 39 3.49 -1.93 -5.84
CA CYS A 39 2.54 -3.04 -5.84
C CYS A 39 1.09 -2.56 -5.93
N TYR A 40 0.73 -1.46 -5.26
CA TYR A 40 -0.60 -0.87 -5.38
C TYR A 40 -0.90 -0.42 -6.82
N GLU A 41 0.06 0.24 -7.50
CA GLU A 41 -0.10 0.65 -8.89
C GLU A 41 -0.17 -0.55 -9.84
N TYR A 42 0.65 -1.58 -9.59
CA TYR A 42 0.64 -2.85 -10.34
C TYR A 42 -0.71 -3.56 -10.22
N GLU A 43 -1.20 -3.80 -8.99
CA GLU A 43 -2.51 -4.41 -8.73
C GLU A 43 -3.66 -3.61 -9.34
N ARG A 44 -3.53 -2.29 -9.46
CA ARG A 44 -4.54 -1.44 -10.09
C ARG A 44 -4.49 -1.42 -11.61
N LYS A 45 -3.32 -1.58 -12.22
CA LYS A 45 -3.14 -1.59 -13.68
C LYS A 45 -3.39 -2.99 -14.26
N GLU A 46 -2.76 -4.00 -13.67
CA GLU A 46 -2.70 -5.37 -14.18
C GLU A 46 -3.55 -6.35 -13.36
N GLY A 47 -3.72 -6.11 -12.05
CA GLY A 47 -4.34 -7.06 -11.12
C GLY A 47 -5.85 -6.87 -10.87
N ASP A 48 -6.31 -7.40 -9.73
CA ASP A 48 -7.71 -7.43 -9.30
C ASP A 48 -8.27 -6.07 -8.85
N ARG A 49 -7.42 -5.03 -8.81
CA ARG A 49 -7.78 -3.67 -8.38
C ARG A 49 -8.45 -3.64 -7.00
N SER A 50 -8.13 -4.61 -6.14
CA SER A 50 -8.71 -4.79 -4.81
C SER A 50 -7.65 -5.18 -3.79
N CYS A 51 -7.94 -4.93 -2.51
CA CYS A 51 -7.05 -5.30 -1.42
C CYS A 51 -6.92 -6.83 -1.32
N PRO A 52 -5.72 -7.39 -1.26
CA PRO A 52 -5.56 -8.85 -1.17
C PRO A 52 -6.08 -9.43 0.16
N GLN A 53 -6.13 -8.63 1.24
CA GLN A 53 -6.62 -9.10 2.55
C GLN A 53 -8.14 -8.96 2.71
N CYS A 54 -8.71 -7.78 2.49
CA CYS A 54 -10.14 -7.54 2.74
C CYS A 54 -11.00 -7.53 1.46
N LYS A 55 -10.38 -7.74 0.29
CA LYS A 55 -11.02 -7.70 -1.05
C LYS A 55 -11.78 -6.41 -1.35
N THR A 56 -11.58 -5.36 -0.56
CA THR A 56 -12.15 -4.04 -0.83
C THR A 56 -11.48 -3.48 -2.09
N ARG A 57 -12.29 -3.06 -3.05
CA ARG A 57 -11.82 -2.43 -4.28
C ARG A 57 -10.98 -1.19 -3.95
N TYR A 58 -9.77 -1.11 -4.53
CA TYR A 58 -8.90 0.04 -4.34
C TYR A 58 -9.58 1.31 -4.87
N LYS A 59 -9.71 2.32 -4.01
CA LYS A 59 -10.20 3.64 -4.41
C LYS A 59 -9.14 4.30 -5.28
N ARG A 60 -9.58 5.04 -6.29
CA ARG A 60 -8.68 5.83 -7.13
C ARG A 60 -8.10 6.95 -6.26
N HIS A 61 -6.87 6.80 -5.76
CA HIS A 61 -6.09 7.95 -5.31
C HIS A 61 -6.04 8.91 -6.50
N LYS A 62 -6.67 10.10 -6.35
CA LYS A 62 -6.66 11.12 -7.39
C LYS A 62 -5.19 11.42 -7.70
N GLY A 63 -4.79 11.23 -8.95
CA GLY A 63 -3.54 11.81 -9.44
C GLY A 63 -3.66 13.32 -9.28
N LYS A 64 -2.68 13.94 -8.63
CA LYS A 64 -2.33 15.31 -8.97
C LYS A 64 -1.37 15.23 -10.14
#